data_AF-A0A2V5TD22-F1
#
_entry.id   AF-A0A2V5TD22-F1
#
_cell.length_a   1.000
_cell.length_b   1.000
_cell.length_c   1.000
_cell.angle_alpha   90.00
_cell.angle_beta   90.00
_cell.angle_gamma   90.00
#
_symmetry.space_group_name_H-M   'P 1'
#
loop_
_entity.id
_entity.type
_entity.pdbx_description
1 polymer ?
#
loop_
_entity_poly.entity_id
_entity_poly.type
_entity_poly.pdbx_seq_one_letter_code
_entity_poly.pdbx_strand_id
1 'polypeptide(L)'
;LTNMGLGDKAAALALSERAMATNPIEKDAVTGPAPIEILARVAAQTGELDRAITALQKLLSIPYAGPLVTQNVPLTPALLRLDPMFDPLRNDPRFQKLAGK
;
A
#
# COMPACT_ATOMS: atom_id res chain seq x y z
N LEU A 1 -3.92 6.19 -8.09
CA LEU A 1 -4.15 7.20 -7.04
C LEU A 1 -5.09 8.34 -7.47
N THR A 2 -5.19 8.66 -8.76
CA THR A 2 -6.08 9.71 -9.31
C THR A 2 -7.52 9.61 -8.81
N ASN A 3 -8.16 8.44 -8.92
CA ASN A 3 -9.56 8.27 -8.50
C ASN A 3 -9.76 8.50 -6.99
N MET A 4 -8.80 8.08 -6.16
CA MET A 4 -8.82 8.34 -4.72
C MET A 4 -8.70 9.84 -4.43
N GLY A 5 -7.84 10.57 -5.15
CA GLY A 5 -7.74 12.02 -5.05
C GLY A 5 -9.00 12.77 -5.51
N LEU A 6 -9.80 12.16 -6.40
CA LEU A 6 -11.11 12.65 -6.83
C LEU A 6 -12.25 12.25 -5.87
N GLY A 7 -11.95 11.56 -4.77
CA GLY A 7 -12.94 11.08 -3.81
C GLY A 7 -13.68 9.80 -4.23
N ASP A 8 -13.37 9.22 -5.40
CA ASP A 8 -13.96 7.98 -5.87
C ASP A 8 -13.22 6.76 -5.31
N LYS A 9 -13.55 6.44 -4.05
CA LYS A 9 -13.05 5.28 -3.31
C LYS A 9 -13.27 3.97 -4.07
N ALA A 10 -14.48 3.77 -4.60
CA ALA A 10 -14.87 2.50 -5.21
C ALA A 10 -14.05 2.23 -6.47
N ALA A 11 -13.91 3.22 -7.34
CA ALA A 11 -13.09 3.09 -8.54
C ALA A 11 -11.60 2.93 -8.20
N ALA A 12 -11.09 3.61 -7.17
CA ALA A 12 -9.70 3.47 -6.74
C ALA A 12 -9.36 2.07 -6.23
N LEU A 13 -10.25 1.47 -5.43
CA LEU A 13 -10.09 0.10 -4.93
C LEU A 13 -10.22 -0.92 -6.07
N ALA A 14 -11.26 -0.79 -6.91
CA ALA A 14 -11.49 -1.70 -8.03
C ALA A 14 -10.32 -1.72 -9.03
N LEU A 15 -9.72 -0.55 -9.31
CA LEU A 15 -8.53 -0.48 -10.17
C LEU A 15 -7.33 -1.18 -9.55
N SER A 16 -7.13 -1.03 -8.24
CA SER A 16 -6.00 -1.66 -7.54
C SER A 16 -6.17 -3.18 -7.50
N GLU A 17 -7.37 -3.67 -7.24
CA GLU A 17 -7.73 -5.09 -7.29
C GLU A 17 -7.54 -5.69 -8.70
N ARG A 18 -8.02 -4.99 -9.73
CA ARG A 18 -7.83 -5.41 -11.13
C ARG A 18 -6.34 -5.48 -11.48
N ALA A 19 -5.55 -4.52 -11.02
CA ALA A 19 -4.11 -4.53 -11.24
C ALA A 19 -3.43 -5.73 -10.55
N MET A 20 -3.85 -6.09 -9.32
CA MET A 20 -3.37 -7.31 -8.65
C MET A 20 -3.74 -8.59 -9.41
N ALA A 21 -4.95 -8.67 -9.97
CA ALA A 21 -5.38 -9.83 -10.76
C ALA A 21 -4.62 -9.94 -12.09
N THR A 22 -4.21 -8.81 -12.67
CA THR A 22 -3.50 -8.75 -13.95
C THR A 22 -2.01 -9.06 -13.79
N ASN A 23 -1.38 -8.60 -12.71
CA ASN A 23 0.02 -8.84 -12.41
C ASN A 23 0.22 -9.57 -11.06
N PRO A 24 -0.03 -10.89 -11.02
CA PRO A 24 0.17 -11.68 -9.81
C PRO A 24 1.66 -11.79 -9.45
N ILE A 25 1.97 -11.76 -8.16
CA ILE A 25 3.35 -11.82 -7.63
C ILE A 25 4.07 -13.09 -8.11
N GLU A 26 3.34 -14.18 -8.29
CA GLU A 26 3.85 -15.46 -8.75
C GLU A 26 4.40 -15.41 -10.18
N LYS A 27 3.94 -14.44 -10.99
CA LYS A 27 4.43 -14.20 -12.36
C LYS A 27 5.46 -13.09 -12.44
N ASP A 28 5.36 -12.11 -11.55
CA ASP A 28 6.28 -10.99 -11.47
C ASP A 28 6.54 -10.62 -10.00
N ALA A 29 7.60 -11.19 -9.43
CA ALA A 29 7.99 -10.92 -8.06
C ALA A 29 8.55 -9.49 -7.87
N VAL A 30 8.97 -8.82 -8.95
CA VAL A 30 9.60 -7.50 -8.88
C VAL A 30 8.54 -6.40 -8.84
N THR A 31 7.59 -6.41 -9.77
CA THR A 31 6.55 -5.36 -9.88
C THR A 31 5.15 -5.81 -9.52
N GLY A 32 4.88 -7.12 -9.40
CA GLY A 32 3.59 -7.67 -8.94
C GLY A 32 3.15 -7.20 -7.55
N PRO A 33 4.06 -6.83 -6.62
CA PRO A 33 3.67 -6.19 -5.37
C PRO A 33 3.26 -4.71 -5.48
N ALA A 34 3.58 -4.00 -6.57
CA ALA A 34 3.28 -2.57 -6.71
C ALA A 34 1.76 -2.25 -6.64
N PRO A 35 0.85 -3.02 -7.29
CA PRO A 35 -0.59 -2.87 -7.10
C PRO A 35 -1.06 -3.02 -5.64
N ILE A 36 -0.37 -3.85 -4.85
CA ILE A 36 -0.69 -4.06 -3.43
C ILE A 36 -0.33 -2.81 -2.62
N GLU A 37 0.78 -2.15 -2.93
CA GLU A 37 1.13 -0.87 -2.30
C GLU A 37 0.09 0.21 -2.63
N ILE A 38 -0.33 0.30 -3.89
CA ILE A 38 -1.38 1.25 -4.29
C ILE A 38 -2.67 0.98 -3.52
N LEU A 39 -3.04 -0.29 -3.38
CA LEU A 39 -4.20 -0.70 -2.58
C LEU A 39 -4.04 -0.31 -1.11
N ALA A 40 -2.87 -0.54 -0.49
CA ALA A 40 -2.62 -0.19 0.90
C ALA A 40 -2.83 1.31 1.15
N ARG A 41 -2.33 2.14 0.22
CA ARG A 41 -2.47 3.59 0.24
C ARG A 41 -3.91 4.06 0.07
N VAL A 42 -4.63 3.49 -0.89
CA VAL A 42 -6.06 3.80 -1.11
C VAL A 42 -6.88 3.36 0.10
N ALA A 43 -6.64 2.16 0.62
CA ALA A 43 -7.34 1.63 1.78
C ALA A 43 -7.13 2.50 3.03
N ALA A 44 -5.89 2.95 3.28
CA ALA A 44 -5.58 3.85 4.39
C ALA A 44 -6.36 5.17 4.29
N GLN A 45 -6.38 5.80 3.11
CA GLN A 45 -7.07 7.08 2.88
C GLN A 45 -8.59 6.97 2.87
N THR A 46 -9.13 5.77 2.65
CA THR A 46 -10.57 5.55 2.49
C THR A 46 -11.21 4.88 3.71
N GLY A 47 -10.47 4.78 4.82
CA GLY A 47 -10.94 4.24 6.10
C GLY A 47 -10.98 2.70 6.18
N GLU A 48 -10.47 2.00 5.17
CA GLU A 48 -10.36 0.53 5.17
C GLU A 48 -9.09 0.08 5.92
N LEU A 49 -9.03 0.41 7.22
CA LEU A 49 -7.79 0.31 8.00
C LEU A 49 -7.25 -1.13 8.07
N ASP A 50 -8.13 -2.11 8.30
CA ASP A 50 -7.76 -3.53 8.34
C ASP A 50 -7.13 -3.98 7.02
N ARG A 51 -7.77 -3.61 5.91
CA ARG A 51 -7.31 -3.94 4.56
C ARG A 51 -5.95 -3.31 4.26
N ALA A 52 -5.75 -2.06 4.68
CA ALA A 52 -4.48 -1.37 4.55
C ALA A 52 -3.37 -2.07 5.34
N ILE A 53 -3.63 -2.43 6.60
CA ILE A 53 -2.66 -3.08 7.48
C ILE A 53 -2.25 -4.45 6.95
N THR A 54 -3.21 -5.27 6.50
CA THR A 54 -2.90 -6.58 5.89
C THR A 54 -2.03 -6.43 4.65
N ALA A 55 -2.30 -5.44 3.80
CA ALA A 55 -1.47 -5.17 2.62
C ALA A 55 -0.05 -4.72 3.01
N LEU A 56 0.08 -3.83 4.00
CA LEU A 56 1.38 -3.37 4.51
C LEU A 56 2.20 -4.51 5.14
N GLN A 57 1.57 -5.40 5.90
CA GLN A 57 2.23 -6.59 6.46
C GLN A 57 2.84 -7.46 5.37
N LYS A 58 2.08 -7.71 4.29
CA LYS A 58 2.57 -8.49 3.15
C LYS A 58 3.75 -7.78 2.47
N LEU A 59 3.63 -6.49 2.20
CA LEU A 59 4.67 -5.71 1.52
C LEU A 59 5.97 -5.64 2.31
N LEU A 60 5.91 -5.51 3.65
CA LEU A 60 7.10 -5.51 4.50
C LEU A 60 7.76 -6.89 4.65
N SER A 61 7.08 -7.97 4.25
CA SER A 61 7.60 -9.34 4.32
C SER A 61 8.30 -9.81 3.05
N ILE A 62 8.24 -9.03 1.96
CA ILE A 62 8.77 -9.40 0.65
C ILE A 62 9.63 -8.26 0.06
N PRO A 63 10.72 -8.57 -0.65
CA PRO A 63 11.40 -7.57 -1.45
C PRO A 63 10.56 -7.25 -2.70
N TYR A 64 10.51 -5.97 -3.10
CA TYR A 64 9.84 -5.55 -4.34
C TYR A 64 10.34 -4.19 -4.82
N ALA A 65 9.98 -3.82 -6.05
CA ALA A 65 10.22 -2.49 -6.60
C ALA A 65 9.06 -1.54 -6.24
N GLY A 66 9.34 -0.53 -5.41
CA GLY A 66 8.35 0.48 -5.01
C GLY A 66 7.87 1.36 -6.19
N PRO A 67 6.56 1.61 -6.35
CA PRO A 67 6.02 2.32 -7.50
C PRO A 67 6.09 3.85 -7.46
N LEU A 68 6.36 4.48 -6.30
CA LEU A 68 6.18 5.93 -6.12
C LEU A 68 7.43 6.71 -5.72
N VAL A 69 8.46 6.05 -5.18
CA VAL A 69 9.69 6.70 -4.73
C VAL A 69 10.78 6.59 -5.79
N THR A 70 11.52 7.68 -5.98
CA THR A 70 12.69 7.73 -6.86
C THR A 70 13.61 6.56 -6.50
N GLN A 71 13.88 5.66 -7.45
CA GLN A 71 14.73 4.46 -7.34
C GLN A 71 14.07 3.12 -6.95
N ASN A 72 12.77 2.90 -7.20
CA ASN A 72 12.11 1.60 -6.96
C ASN A 72 12.23 1.13 -5.49
N VAL A 73 12.32 2.06 -4.55
CA VAL A 73 12.55 1.73 -3.13
C VAL A 73 11.25 1.13 -2.54
N PRO A 74 11.27 -0.10 -2.01
CA PRO A 74 10.08 -0.68 -1.38
C PRO A 74 9.69 0.11 -0.13
N LEU A 75 8.44 -0.07 0.32
CA LEU A 75 8.03 0.47 1.62
C LEU A 75 8.93 -0.08 2.73
N THR A 76 9.37 0.83 3.58
CA THR A 76 10.14 0.52 4.78
C THR A 76 9.40 1.04 6.01
N PRO A 77 9.68 0.53 7.22
CA PRO A 77 9.13 1.10 8.45
C PRO A 77 9.41 2.61 8.60
N ALA A 78 10.53 3.10 8.06
CA ALA A 78 10.83 4.53 8.02
C ALA A 78 9.89 5.30 7.08
N LEU A 79 9.65 4.78 5.86
CA LEU A 79 8.70 5.39 4.93
C LEU A 79 7.27 5.37 5.46
N LEU A 80 6.85 4.30 6.13
CA LEU A 80 5.54 4.27 6.80
C LEU A 80 5.40 5.42 7.79
N ARG A 81 6.47 5.81 8.50
CA ARG A 81 6.48 6.94 9.45
C ARG A 81 6.44 8.32 8.81
N LEU A 82 7.02 8.46 7.62
CA LEU A 82 7.20 9.75 6.96
C LEU A 82 6.08 10.08 5.97
N ASP A 83 5.46 9.06 5.40
CA ASP A 83 4.50 9.23 4.31
C ASP A 83 3.09 9.59 4.83
N PRO A 84 2.54 10.77 4.47
CA PRO A 84 1.23 11.22 4.92
C PRO A 84 0.07 10.34 4.46
N MET A 85 0.27 9.50 3.42
CA MET A 85 -0.76 8.57 2.96
C MET A 85 -1.19 7.57 4.05
N PHE A 86 -0.34 7.35 5.06
CA PHE A 86 -0.63 6.45 6.18
C PHE A 86 -1.04 7.18 7.45
N ASP A 87 -1.26 8.49 7.41
CA ASP A 87 -1.68 9.26 8.59
C ASP A 87 -2.98 8.75 9.24
N PRO A 88 -4.00 8.27 8.49
CA PRO A 88 -5.18 7.65 9.09
C PRO A 88 -4.89 6.40 9.94
N LEU A 89 -3.75 5.72 9.72
CA LEU A 89 -3.37 4.50 10.44
C LEU A 89 -2.51 4.77 11.68
N ARG A 90 -2.08 6.01 11.93
CA ARG A 90 -1.08 6.37 12.96
C ARG A 90 -1.47 5.94 14.38
N ASN A 91 -2.77 5.93 14.65
CA ASN A 91 -3.32 5.57 15.96
C ASN A 91 -3.58 4.07 16.11
N ASP A 92 -3.44 3.27 15.05
CA ASP A 92 -3.63 1.81 15.12
C ASP A 92 -2.35 1.14 15.69
N PRO A 93 -2.45 0.37 16.80
CA PRO A 93 -1.30 -0.33 17.38
C PRO A 93 -0.59 -1.28 16.42
N ARG A 94 -1.34 -1.91 15.50
CA ARG A 94 -0.78 -2.83 14.50
C ARG A 94 0.08 -2.08 13.51
N PHE A 95 -0.34 -0.88 13.10
CA PHE A 95 0.45 -0.01 12.23
C PHE A 95 1.71 0.51 12.93
N GLN A 96 1.62 0.88 14.21
CA GLN A 96 2.79 1.31 15.00
C GLN A 96 3.88 0.23 15.04
N LYS A 97 3.47 -1.03 15.26
CA LYS A 97 4.40 -2.18 15.22
C LYS A 97 5.11 -2.31 13.86
N LEU A 98 4.40 -2.12 12.75
CA LEU A 98 4.98 -2.16 11.40
C LEU A 98 5.92 -0.97 11.13
N ALA A 99 5.61 0.18 11.71
CA ALA A 99 6.43 1.37 11.65
C ALA A 99 7.68 1.32 12.55
N GLY A 100 7.85 0.26 13.35
CA GLY A 100 8.96 0.09 14.30
C GLY A 100 8.80 0.92 15.57
N LYS A 101 7.56 1.13 16.03
CA LYS A 101 7.20 1.67 17.35
C LYS A 101 6.65 0.58 18.26
#